data_AF-A0A9R1VKA6-F1
#
_entry.id   AF-A0A9R1VKA6-F1
#
_cell.length_a   1.000
_cell.length_b   1.000
_cell.length_c   1.000
_cell.angle_alpha   90.00
_cell.angle_beta   90.00
_cell.angle_gamma   90.00
#
_symmetry.space_group_name_H-M   'P 1'
#
loop_
_entity.id
_entity.type
_entity.pdbx_description
1 polymer ?
#
loop_
_entity_poly.entity_id
_entity_poly.type
_entity_poly.pdbx_seq_one_letter_code
_entity_poly.pdbx_strand_id
1 'polypeptide(L)'
;MKNPVFHGRSKHIDIRYHFIRECVENGEIIVTHVCGKSQKADILTKSLARVKHEEMRDLIGVKKLVKLVPVFQLCFSISREANVR
;
A
#
# COMPACT_ATOMS: atom_id res chain seq x y z
N MET A 1 27.32 -22.31 26.51
CA MET A 1 26.89 -20.95 26.93
C MET A 1 25.50 -20.69 26.37
N LYS A 2 24.43 -20.79 27.18
CA LYS A 2 23.09 -20.30 26.81
C LYS A 2 22.85 -19.03 27.62
N ASN A 3 22.97 -17.86 26.98
CA ASN A 3 22.66 -16.58 27.60
C ASN A 3 21.14 -16.37 27.60
N PRO A 4 20.42 -16.48 28.73
CA PRO A 4 18.95 -16.49 28.76
C PRO A 4 18.32 -15.14 28.38
N VAL A 5 19.10 -14.05 28.42
CA VAL A 5 18.59 -12.67 28.43
C VAL A 5 18.35 -12.10 27.02
N PHE A 6 18.84 -12.74 25.96
CA PHE A 6 18.75 -12.22 24.57
C PHE A 6 17.58 -12.76 23.73
N HIS A 7 16.72 -13.62 24.29
CA HIS A 7 15.74 -14.38 23.49
C HIS A 7 14.51 -13.58 23.05
N GLY A 8 14.14 -12.49 23.73
CA GLY A 8 12.89 -11.77 23.42
C GLY A 8 12.87 -11.10 22.04
N ARG A 9 14.02 -10.55 21.60
CA ARG A 9 14.14 -9.93 20.28
C ARG A 9 14.38 -10.95 19.16
N SER A 10 15.15 -12.01 19.40
CA SER A 10 15.33 -13.03 18.36
C SER A 10 14.05 -13.84 18.14
N LYS A 11 13.29 -14.15 19.20
CA LYS A 11 12.05 -14.94 19.09
C LYS A 11 11.01 -14.33 18.16
N HIS A 12 10.82 -13.00 18.15
CA HIS A 12 9.83 -12.40 17.25
C HIS A 12 10.27 -12.41 15.79
N ILE A 13 11.58 -12.40 15.54
CA ILE A 13 12.15 -12.54 14.19
C ILE A 13 11.96 -13.98 13.72
N ASP A 14 12.35 -14.95 14.56
CA ASP A 14 12.26 -16.38 14.24
C ASP A 14 10.82 -16.79 13.92
N ILE A 15 9.86 -16.41 14.77
CA ILE A 15 8.44 -16.74 14.56
C ILE A 15 7.92 -16.16 13.23
N ARG A 16 8.22 -14.89 12.94
CA ARG A 16 7.76 -14.25 11.70
C ARG A 16 8.44 -14.84 10.47
N TYR A 17 9.72 -15.18 10.57
CA TYR A 17 10.47 -15.79 9.49
C TYR A 17 9.88 -17.16 9.13
N HIS A 18 9.65 -18.02 10.12
CA HIS A 18 9.06 -19.33 9.89
C HIS A 18 7.68 -19.25 9.26
N PHE A 19 6.82 -18.35 9.75
CA PHE A 19 5.50 -18.13 9.18
C PHE A 19 5.55 -17.67 7.71
N ILE A 20 6.36 -16.64 7.40
CA ILE A 20 6.47 -16.13 6.02
C ILE A 20 7.03 -17.21 5.09
N ARG A 21 8.01 -17.99 5.57
CA ARG A 21 8.60 -19.09 4.80
C ARG A 21 7.58 -20.17 4.46
N GLU A 22 6.75 -20.57 5.41
CA GLU A 22 5.68 -21.54 5.20
C GLU A 22 4.66 -21.02 4.16
N CYS A 23 4.23 -19.76 4.25
CA CYS A 23 3.34 -19.16 3.25
C CYS A 23 3.97 -19.14 1.84
N VAL A 24 5.28 -18.95 1.72
CA VAL A 24 5.98 -19.00 0.43
C VAL A 24 6.09 -20.43 -0.09
N GLU A 25 6.43 -21.39 0.77
CA GLU A 25 6.53 -22.81 0.41
C GLU A 25 5.16 -23.39 -0.01
N ASN A 26 4.07 -22.93 0.62
CA ASN A 26 2.69 -23.28 0.26
C ASN A 26 2.16 -22.51 -0.96
N GLY A 27 2.93 -21.57 -1.51
CA GLY A 27 2.54 -20.77 -2.67
C GLY A 27 1.47 -19.70 -2.40
N GLU A 28 1.17 -19.41 -1.14
CA GLU A 28 0.22 -18.37 -0.72
C GLU A 28 0.78 -16.96 -0.96
N ILE A 29 2.10 -16.80 -0.91
CA ILE A 29 2.80 -15.53 -1.08
C ILE A 29 3.96 -15.68 -2.06
N ILE A 30 4.06 -14.74 -2.99
CA ILE A 30 5.23 -14.60 -3.87
C ILE A 30 6.05 -13.40 -3.40
N VAL A 31 7.30 -13.64 -3.02
CA VAL A 31 8.22 -12.59 -2.58
C VAL A 31 9.04 -12.11 -3.77
N THR A 32 8.98 -10.81 -4.07
CA THR A 32 9.81 -10.16 -5.08
C THR A 32 10.51 -8.94 -4.50
N HIS A 33 11.73 -8.69 -4.95
CA HIS A 33 12.46 -7.50 -4.55
C HIS A 33 11.93 -6.27 -5.30
N VAL A 34 11.63 -5.21 -4.55
CA VAL A 34 11.26 -3.90 -5.08
C VAL A 34 12.32 -2.89 -4.66
N CYS A 35 12.81 -2.08 -5.60
CA CYS A 35 13.76 -1.02 -5.28
C CYS A 35 13.15 -0.04 -4.24
N GLY A 36 13.96 0.42 -3.28
CA GLY A 36 13.49 1.37 -2.24
C GLY A 36 13.01 2.73 -2.80
N LYS A 37 13.31 3.05 -4.06
CA LYS A 37 12.73 4.22 -4.75
C LYS A 37 11.28 3.98 -5.18
N SER A 38 10.90 2.73 -5.46
CA SER A 38 9.57 2.33 -5.94
C SER A 38 8.76 1.56 -4.90
N GLN A 39 9.23 1.49 -3.66
CA GLN A 39 8.55 0.76 -2.58
C GLN A 39 7.32 1.54 -2.10
N LYS A 40 6.15 1.22 -2.66
CA LYS A 40 4.88 1.91 -2.39
C LYS A 40 4.47 1.90 -0.92
N ALA A 41 4.82 0.85 -0.18
CA ALA A 41 4.50 0.72 1.25
C ALA A 41 5.12 1.83 2.11
N ASP A 42 6.20 2.48 1.63
CA ASP A 42 6.90 3.53 2.38
C ASP A 42 5.99 4.69 2.77
N ILE A 43 4.94 4.98 2.01
CA ILE A 43 3.96 6.04 2.34
C ILE A 43 3.21 5.78 3.65
N LEU A 44 3.02 4.51 4.02
CA LEU A 44 2.28 4.11 5.22
C LEU A 44 3.20 3.87 6.42
N THR A 45 4.48 3.60 6.18
CA THR A 45 5.42 3.18 7.24
C THR A 45 6.48 4.22 7.59
N LYS A 46 6.65 5.27 6.76
CA LYS A 46 7.73 6.25 6.91
C LYS A 46 7.21 7.68 6.74
N SER A 47 7.90 8.60 7.41
CA SER A 47 7.77 10.05 7.18
C SER A 47 8.52 10.42 5.89
N LEU A 48 7.80 10.61 4.78
CA LEU A 48 8.39 10.95 3.49
C LEU A 48 8.39 12.46 3.23
N ALA A 49 9.42 12.96 2.53
CA ALA A 49 9.41 14.32 2.00
C ALA A 49 8.26 14.50 1.00
N ARG A 50 7.73 15.73 0.88
CA ARG A 50 6.51 16.03 0.11
C ARG A 50 6.51 15.41 -1.29
N VAL A 51 7.60 15.57 -2.04
CA VAL A 51 7.72 15.06 -3.42
C VAL A 51 7.54 13.54 -3.46
N LYS A 52 8.30 12.80 -2.64
CA LYS A 52 8.22 11.32 -2.60
C LYS A 52 6.87 10.84 -2.05
N HIS A 53 6.27 11.57 -1.11
CA HIS A 53 4.93 11.28 -0.63
C HIS A 53 3.87 11.43 -1.75
N GLU A 54 3.95 12.49 -2.56
CA GLU A 54 3.03 12.71 -3.68
C GLU A 54 3.18 11.64 -4.77
N GLU A 55 4.42 11.27 -5.12
CA GLU A 55 4.70 10.17 -6.05
C GLU A 55 4.08 8.85 -5.56
N MET A 56 4.32 8.49 -4.29
CA MET A 56 3.77 7.26 -3.71
C MET A 56 2.25 7.29 -3.61
N ARG A 57 1.66 8.46 -3.29
CA ARG A 57 0.21 8.66 -3.20
C ARG A 57 -0.46 8.38 -4.55
N ASP A 58 0.15 8.87 -5.63
CA ASP A 58 -0.34 8.64 -6.98
C ASP A 58 -0.17 7.17 -7.39
N LEU A 59 0.93 6.52 -7.00
CA LEU A 59 1.20 5.09 -7.25
C LEU A 59 0.23 4.12 -6.56
N ILE A 60 -0.39 4.52 -5.45
CA ILE A 60 -1.44 3.74 -4.75
C ILE A 60 -2.86 4.18 -5.14
N GLY A 61 -3.01 5.13 -6.08
CA GLY A 61 -4.30 5.55 -6.63
C GLY A 61 -5.08 6.57 -5.79
N VAL A 62 -4.47 7.17 -4.77
CA VAL A 62 -5.15 8.19 -3.94
C VAL A 62 -5.17 9.52 -4.71
N LYS A 63 -6.35 9.93 -5.18
CA LYS A 63 -6.54 11.14 -5.99
C LYS A 63 -7.40 12.16 -5.25
N LYS A 64 -7.13 13.44 -5.51
CA LYS A 64 -8.04 14.51 -5.05
C LYS A 64 -9.36 14.43 -5.81
N LEU A 65 -10.48 14.49 -5.08
CA LEU A 65 -11.83 14.39 -5.64
C LEU A 65 -12.13 15.48 -6.68
N VAL A 66 -11.51 16.65 -6.58
CA VAL A 66 -11.64 17.73 -7.56
C VAL A 66 -11.24 17.32 -9.00
N LYS A 67 -10.42 16.27 -9.17
CA LYS A 67 -10.06 15.73 -10.49
C LYS A 67 -11.09 14.71 -11.04
N LEU A 68 -12.01 14.23 -10.21
CA LEU A 68 -13.04 13.24 -10.56
C LEU A 68 -14.42 13.87 -10.83
N VAL A 69 -14.59 15.14 -10.43
CA VAL A 69 -15.80 15.94 -10.69
C VAL A 69 -16.26 15.95 -12.17
N PRO A 70 -15.41 15.97 -13.22
CA PRO A 70 -15.94 16.03 -14.59
C PRO A 70 -16.79 14.83 -14.99
N VAL A 71 -16.55 13.64 -14.42
CA VAL A 71 -17.33 12.43 -14.74
C VAL A 71 -18.68 12.43 -14.03
N PHE A 72 -18.71 12.91 -12.77
CA PHE A 72 -19.96 13.07 -12.03
C PHE A 72 -20.84 14.21 -12.58
N GLN A 73 -20.22 15.30 -13.04
CA GLN A 73 -20.94 16.41 -13.67
C GLN A 73 -21.61 15.98 -14.98
N LEU A 74 -20.95 15.13 -15.79
CA LEU A 74 -21.51 14.64 -17.04
C LEU A 74 -22.77 13.78 -16.81
N CYS A 75 -22.74 12.88 -15.81
CA CYS A 75 -23.90 12.06 -15.46
C CYS A 75 -25.07 12.91 -14.93
N PHE A 76 -24.77 14.00 -14.20
CA PHE A 76 -25.80 14.94 -13.72
C PHE A 76 -26.43 15.76 -14.85
N SER A 77 -25.65 16.12 -15.88
CA SER A 77 -26.16 16.80 -17.07
C SER A 77 -27.04 15.89 -17.93
N ILE A 78 -26.66 14.63 -18.13
CA ILE A 78 -27.45 13.66 -18.91
C ILE A 78 -28.80 13.37 -18.22
N SER A 79 -28.82 13.22 -16.89
CA SER A 79 -30.06 13.04 -16.13
C SER A 79 -30.95 14.29 -16.14
N ARG A 80 -30.39 15.50 -16.28
CA ARG A 80 -31.17 16.73 -16.44
C ARG A 80 -31.84 16.84 -17.81
N GLU A 81 -31.17 16.40 -18.87
CA GLU A 81 -31.75 16.39 -20.23
C GLU A 81 -32.84 15.31 -20.40
N ALA A 82 -32.75 14.20 -19.67
CA ALA A 82 -33.76 13.14 -19.69
C ALA A 82 -35.07 13.48 -18.94
N ASN A 83 -35.09 14.52 -18.10
CA ASN A 83 -36.26 14.94 -17.32
C ASN A 83 -36.88 16.27 -17.81
N VAL A 84 -36.46 16.76 -18.98
CA VAL A 84 -37.01 17.95 -19.68
C VAL A 84 -37.55 17.55 -21.07
N ARG A 85 -38.05 16.32 -21.21
CA ARG A 85 -38.85 15.86 -22.35
C ARG A 85 -40.12 15.18 -21.86
#